data_AF-A0A6F8XX51-F1
#
_entry.id   AF-A0A6F8XX51-F1
#
_cell.length_a   1.000
_cell.length_b   1.000
_cell.length_c   1.000
_cell.angle_alpha   90.00
_cell.angle_beta   90.00
_cell.angle_gamma   90.00
#
_symmetry.space_group_name_H-M   'P 1'
#
loop_
_entity.id
_entity.type
_entity.pdbx_description
1 polymer ?
#
loop_
_entity_poly.entity_id
_entity_poly.type
_entity_poly.pdbx_seq_one_letter_code
_entity_poly.pdbx_strand_id
1 'polypeptide(L)'
;MRAMRAVITARLRSGRPLLAVCLGHQLLCGLLGLDLHRRDAPYQGLQREVDLFGRTRRVGFYSTFTALSPVGALTTPYGPIELARDPADGAVHAMRGAAFAGVQFHPSRY
;
A
#
# COMPACT_ATOMS: atom_id res chain seq x y z
N MET A 1 9.04 -3.76 14.69
CA MET A 1 8.42 -2.74 13.81
C MET A 1 8.35 -1.30 14.34
N ARG A 2 8.60 -1.03 15.64
CA ARG A 2 8.47 0.32 16.24
C ARG A 2 9.28 1.42 15.53
N ALA A 3 10.55 1.14 15.22
CA ALA A 3 11.43 2.12 14.54
C ALA A 3 10.89 2.53 13.15
N MET A 4 10.45 1.56 12.33
CA MET A 4 9.87 1.86 11.01
C MET A 4 8.58 2.68 11.11
N ARG A 5 7.70 2.35 12.06
CA ARG A 5 6.49 3.16 12.33
C ARG A 5 6.86 4.60 12.69
N ALA A 6 7.89 4.80 13.51
CA ALA A 6 8.37 6.14 13.88
C ALA A 6 8.88 6.92 12.66
N VAL A 7 9.67 6.28 11.79
CA VAL A 7 10.18 6.91 10.55
C VAL A 7 9.04 7.33 9.63
N ILE A 8 8.08 6.45 9.38
CA ILE A 8 6.93 6.74 8.51
C ILE A 8 6.10 7.88 9.10
N THR A 9 5.80 7.82 10.40
CA THR A 9 5.04 8.87 11.11
C THR A 9 5.74 10.23 11.03
N ALA A 10 7.05 10.26 11.25
CA ALA A 10 7.82 11.51 11.15
C ALA A 10 7.77 12.09 9.74
N ARG A 11 7.86 11.24 8.70
CA ARG A 11 7.75 11.68 7.30
C ARG A 11 6.37 12.24 6.98
N LEU A 12 5.30 11.53 7.35
CA LEU A 12 3.92 12.00 7.20
C LEU A 12 3.70 13.37 7.86
N ARG A 13 4.15 13.55 9.11
CA ARG A 13 4.01 14.83 9.83
C ARG A 13 4.82 15.97 9.21
N SER A 14 5.99 15.66 8.65
CA SER A 14 6.85 16.66 7.99
C SER A 14 6.42 17.00 6.56
N GLY A 15 5.50 16.26 5.95
CA GLY A 15 5.13 16.42 4.54
C GLY A 15 6.29 16.16 3.56
N ARG A 16 7.35 15.48 4.00
CA ARG A 16 8.52 15.18 3.15
C ARG A 16 8.27 13.92 2.32
N PRO A 17 8.83 13.84 1.09
CA PRO A 17 8.70 12.68 0.22
C PRO A 17 8.98 11.34 0.92
N LEU A 18 8.08 10.39 0.72
CA LEU A 18 8.16 9.01 1.21
C LEU A 18 7.64 8.02 0.16
N LEU A 19 8.44 6.99 -0.13
CA LEU A 19 7.98 5.79 -0.82
C LEU A 19 8.05 4.61 0.16
N ALA A 20 6.91 3.97 0.41
CA ALA A 20 6.79 2.84 1.32
C ALA A 20 6.55 1.54 0.52
N VAL A 21 7.43 0.55 0.67
CA VAL A 21 7.36 -0.70 -0.13
C VAL A 21 7.09 -1.90 0.77
N CYS A 22 6.21 -2.80 0.34
CA CYS A 22 5.86 -4.05 1.01
C CYS A 22 5.49 -3.84 2.49
N LEU A 23 6.35 -4.22 3.43
CA LEU A 23 6.14 -4.02 4.86
C LEU A 23 6.00 -2.54 5.23
N GLY A 24 6.74 -1.66 4.56
CA GLY A 24 6.57 -0.21 4.71
C GLY A 24 5.17 0.24 4.28
N HIS A 25 4.67 -0.29 3.15
CA HIS A 25 3.32 -0.01 2.68
C HIS A 25 2.26 -0.49 3.69
N GLN A 26 2.39 -1.71 4.23
CA GLN A 26 1.47 -2.22 5.25
C GLN A 26 1.43 -1.33 6.50
N LEU A 27 2.60 -0.88 6.98
CA LEU A 27 2.67 0.06 8.08
C LEU A 27 2.04 1.41 7.76
N LEU A 28 2.26 1.92 6.55
CA LEU A 28 1.64 3.16 6.08
C LEU A 28 0.11 3.01 6.06
N CYS A 29 -0.43 1.92 5.49
CA CYS A 29 -1.86 1.63 5.49
C CYS A 29 -2.45 1.65 6.90
N GLY A 30 -1.83 0.92 7.84
CA GLY A 30 -2.30 0.89 9.23
C GLY A 30 -2.20 2.23 9.94
N LEU A 31 -1.20 3.07 9.62
CA LEU A 31 -1.10 4.43 10.16
C LEU A 31 -2.15 5.38 9.58
N LEU A 32 -2.67 5.08 8.38
CA LEU A 32 -3.74 5.83 7.72
C LEU A 32 -5.13 5.28 8.03
N GLY A 33 -5.24 4.29 8.93
CA GLY A 33 -6.51 3.75 9.40
C GLY A 33 -7.08 2.61 8.55
N LEU A 34 -6.31 2.02 7.64
CA LEU A 34 -6.74 0.83 6.90
C LEU A 34 -6.46 -0.43 7.71
N ASP A 35 -7.42 -1.36 7.69
CA ASP A 35 -7.25 -2.66 8.32
C ASP A 35 -6.30 -3.55 7.51
N LEU A 36 -5.36 -4.17 8.23
CA LEU A 36 -4.46 -5.18 7.68
C LEU A 36 -5.07 -6.55 7.88
N HIS A 37 -5.10 -7.34 6.82
CA HIS A 37 -5.61 -8.70 6.83
C HIS A 37 -4.53 -9.67 6.45
N ARG A 38 -4.50 -10.81 7.14
CA ARG A 38 -3.69 -11.95 6.76
C ARG A 38 -4.42 -12.67 5.63
N ARG A 39 -3.75 -12.89 4.50
CA ARG A 39 -4.33 -13.66 3.40
C ARG A 39 -4.37 -15.16 3.74
N ASP A 40 -5.41 -15.85 3.28
CA ASP A 40 -5.55 -17.31 3.45
C ASP A 40 -4.46 -18.07 2.68
N ALA A 41 -4.14 -17.61 1.46
CA ALA A 41 -3.00 -18.07 0.68
C ALA A 41 -1.98 -16.93 0.50
N PRO A 42 -0.71 -17.11 0.89
CA PRO A 42 0.29 -16.08 0.74
C PRO A 42 0.64 -15.87 -0.74
N TYR A 43 0.82 -14.61 -1.14
CA TYR A 43 1.45 -14.31 -2.42
C TYR A 43 2.96 -14.49 -2.26
N GLN A 44 3.47 -15.69 -2.50
CA GLN A 44 4.91 -15.95 -2.61
C GLN A 44 5.26 -16.19 -4.08
N GLY A 45 6.05 -15.30 -4.68
CA GLY A 45 6.55 -15.48 -6.04
C GLY A 45 5.51 -15.33 -7.15
N LEU A 46 4.35 -14.74 -6.85
CA LEU A 46 3.27 -14.62 -7.83
C LEU A 46 3.38 -13.31 -8.61
N GLN A 47 3.45 -13.43 -9.93
CA GLN A 47 3.24 -12.30 -10.83
C GLN A 47 1.75 -12.12 -11.10
N ARG A 48 1.26 -10.88 -11.01
CA ARG A 48 -0.11 -10.52 -11.36
C ARG A 48 -0.16 -9.23 -12.14
N GLU A 49 -1.16 -9.14 -13.00
CA GLU A 49 -1.56 -7.86 -13.58
C GLU A 49 -2.46 -7.14 -12.59
N VAL A 50 -2.13 -5.88 -12.31
CA VAL A 50 -2.88 -5.02 -11.40
C VAL A 50 -3.11 -3.68 -12.08
N ASP A 51 -4.31 -3.12 -11.92
CA ASP A 51 -4.56 -1.73 -12.29
C ASP A 51 -3.93 -0.79 -11.26
N LEU A 52 -3.03 0.07 -11.73
CA LEU A 52 -2.40 1.11 -10.92
C LEU A 52 -2.84 2.47 -11.42
N PHE A 53 -3.95 2.97 -10.85
CA PHE A 53 -4.48 4.30 -11.17
C PHE A 53 -4.77 4.46 -12.66
N GLY A 54 -5.48 3.48 -13.25
CA GLY A 54 -5.84 3.44 -14.67
C GLY A 54 -4.74 2.90 -15.60
N ARG A 55 -3.67 2.33 -15.04
CA ARG A 55 -2.59 1.71 -15.81
C ARG A 55 -2.33 0.29 -15.33
N THR A 56 -2.70 -0.68 -16.16
CA THR A 56 -2.36 -2.08 -15.92
C THR A 56 -0.85 -2.30 -15.92
N ARG A 57 -0.34 -2.95 -14.89
CA ARG A 57 1.07 -3.32 -14.74
C ARG A 57 1.21 -4.74 -14.22
N ARG A 58 2.20 -5.46 -14.73
CA ARG A 58 2.60 -6.76 -14.19
C ARG A 58 3.58 -6.56 -13.05
N VAL A 59 3.27 -7.11 -11.89
CA VAL A 59 4.03 -6.91 -10.64
C VAL A 59 4.21 -8.20 -9.87
N GLY A 60 5.32 -8.32 -9.14
CA GLY A 60 5.61 -9.47 -8.28
C GLY A 60 5.25 -9.22 -6.82
N PHE A 61 4.41 -10.09 -6.26
CA PHE A 61 4.02 -10.06 -4.84
C PHE A 61 4.82 -11.05 -3.99
N TYR A 62 5.20 -10.57 -2.80
CA TYR A 62 5.88 -11.32 -1.74
C TYR A 62 5.34 -10.87 -0.39
N SER A 63 4.09 -11.24 -0.09
CA SER A 63 3.42 -10.75 1.11
C SER A 63 2.36 -11.72 1.65
N THR A 64 2.36 -11.90 2.97
CA THR A 64 1.33 -12.65 3.71
C THR A 64 0.20 -11.75 4.20
N PHE A 65 0.45 -10.44 4.32
CA PHE A 65 -0.53 -9.44 4.76
C PHE A 65 -0.81 -8.45 3.65
N THR A 66 -2.05 -7.95 3.59
CA THR A 66 -2.48 -6.88 2.68
C THR A 66 -3.45 -5.97 3.41
N ALA A 67 -3.54 -4.69 3.01
CA ALA A 67 -4.59 -3.81 3.49
C ALA A 67 -5.84 -4.01 2.62
N LEU A 68 -7.02 -3.90 3.20
CA LEU A 68 -8.27 -3.89 2.44
C LEU A 68 -8.91 -2.49 2.48
N SER A 69 -9.62 -2.15 1.41
CA SER A 69 -10.52 -0.99 1.40
C SER A 69 -11.71 -1.23 0.47
N PRO A 70 -12.95 -0.94 0.91
CA PRO A 70 -14.12 -1.01 0.04
C PRO A 70 -14.16 0.14 -0.98
N VAL A 71 -13.42 1.22 -0.73
CA VAL A 71 -13.42 2.45 -1.54
C VAL A 71 -12.05 2.73 -2.14
N GLY A 72 -12.03 3.41 -3.30
CA GLY A 72 -10.80 3.79 -4.01
C GLY A 72 -10.16 5.08 -3.51
N ALA A 73 -10.75 5.77 -2.55
CA ALA A 73 -10.22 7.00 -1.99
C ALA A 73 -10.67 7.18 -0.54
N LEU A 74 -9.82 7.82 0.27
CA LEU A 74 -10.09 8.11 1.68
C LEU A 74 -9.62 9.53 2.01
N THR A 75 -10.25 10.15 3.01
CA THR A 75 -9.75 11.39 3.61
C THR A 75 -9.02 11.03 4.90
N THR A 76 -7.77 11.49 5.03
CA THR A 76 -6.93 11.24 6.21
C THR A 76 -6.51 12.56 6.85
N PRO A 77 -5.95 12.54 8.08
CA PRO A 77 -5.34 13.72 8.67
C PRO A 77 -4.20 14.35 7.84
N TYR A 78 -3.68 13.62 6.85
CA TYR A 78 -2.62 14.07 5.94
C TYR A 78 -3.16 14.47 4.55
N GLY A 79 -4.48 14.63 4.42
CA GLY A 79 -5.16 14.98 3.18
C GLY A 79 -5.81 13.78 2.47
N PRO A 80 -6.39 14.01 1.29
CA PRO A 80 -7.00 12.96 0.49
C PRO A 80 -5.94 11.97 -0.02
N ILE A 81 -6.30 10.70 -0.05
CA ILE A 81 -5.49 9.63 -0.64
C ILE A 81 -6.31 8.85 -1.64
N GLU A 82 -5.63 8.36 -2.68
CA GLU A 82 -6.17 7.45 -3.68
C GLU A 82 -5.56 6.07 -3.50
N LEU A 83 -6.38 5.03 -3.68
CA LEU A 83 -6.04 3.63 -3.50
C LEU A 83 -6.24 2.88 -4.81
N ALA A 84 -5.17 2.23 -5.28
CA ALA A 84 -5.26 1.22 -6.32
C ALA A 84 -5.60 -0.11 -5.63
N ARG A 85 -6.82 -0.61 -5.86
CA ARG A 85 -7.36 -1.79 -5.19
C ARG A 85 -7.81 -2.85 -6.19
N ASP A 86 -7.74 -4.11 -5.78
CA ASP A 86 -8.39 -5.19 -6.50
C ASP A 86 -9.91 -5.03 -6.43
N PRO A 87 -10.64 -5.04 -7.55
CA PRO A 87 -12.09 -4.95 -7.54
C PRO A 87 -12.77 -6.20 -6.97
N ALA A 88 -12.11 -7.37 -6.94
CA ALA A 88 -12.70 -8.62 -6.50
C ALA A 88 -12.65 -8.79 -4.98
N ASP A 89 -11.53 -8.46 -4.33
CA ASP A 89 -11.34 -8.67 -2.89
C ASP A 89 -11.04 -7.38 -2.09
N GLY A 90 -10.93 -6.23 -2.78
CA GLY A 90 -10.63 -4.94 -2.14
C GLY A 90 -9.18 -4.80 -1.66
N ALA A 91 -8.28 -5.72 -2.03
CA ALA A 91 -6.88 -5.65 -1.64
C ALA A 91 -6.19 -4.42 -2.21
N VAL A 92 -5.57 -3.63 -1.34
CA VAL A 92 -4.85 -2.42 -1.72
C VAL A 92 -3.47 -2.82 -2.24
N HIS A 93 -3.25 -2.59 -3.54
CA HIS A 93 -1.98 -2.85 -4.21
C HIS A 93 -1.04 -1.64 -4.14
N ALA A 94 -1.60 -0.43 -4.19
CA ALA A 94 -0.85 0.81 -4.08
C ALA A 94 -1.71 1.94 -3.51
N MET A 95 -1.06 2.98 -3.01
CA MET A 95 -1.70 4.24 -2.60
C MET A 95 -0.83 5.44 -2.92
N ARG A 96 -1.46 6.59 -3.11
CA ARG A 96 -0.78 7.89 -3.24
C ARG A 96 -1.53 8.98 -2.48
N GLY A 97 -0.76 9.80 -1.78
CA GLY A 97 -1.19 11.05 -1.16
C GLY A 97 -0.27 12.20 -1.59
N ALA A 98 -0.46 13.39 -1.03
CA ALA A 98 0.22 14.61 -1.49
C ALA A 98 1.77 14.51 -1.48
N ALA A 99 2.36 13.87 -0.46
CA ALA A 99 3.82 13.77 -0.29
C ALA A 99 4.31 12.33 -0.10
N PHE A 100 3.46 11.32 -0.31
CA PHE A 100 3.82 9.93 -0.09
C PHE A 100 3.14 9.00 -1.09
N ALA A 101 3.79 7.88 -1.34
CA ALA A 101 3.22 6.75 -2.07
C ALA A 101 3.58 5.44 -1.36
N GLY A 102 2.75 4.42 -1.56
CA GLY A 102 3.03 3.08 -1.07
C GLY A 102 2.66 2.02 -2.09
N VAL A 103 3.45 0.94 -2.16
CA VAL A 103 3.19 -0.22 -3.01
C VAL A 103 3.39 -1.53 -2.25
N GLN A 104 2.48 -2.48 -2.44
CA GLN A 104 2.54 -3.79 -1.77
C GLN A 104 3.52 -4.76 -2.46
N PHE A 105 3.74 -4.58 -3.76
CA PHE A 105 4.63 -5.40 -4.59
C PHE A 105 6.06 -4.82 -4.66
N HIS A 106 6.99 -5.59 -5.23
CA HIS A 106 8.38 -5.15 -5.43
C HIS A 106 8.59 -4.69 -6.89
N PRO A 107 8.94 -3.41 -7.14
CA PRO A 107 9.03 -2.83 -8.49
C PRO A 107 10.11 -3.41 -9.42
N SER A 108 10.98 -4.31 -8.96
CA SER A 108 12.15 -4.81 -9.70
C SER A 108 12.15 -6.32 -9.98
N ARG A 109 11.09 -7.05 -9.60
CA ARG A 109 10.99 -8.49 -9.91
C ARG A 109 10.01 -8.69 -11.07
N TYR A 110 10.58 -8.64 -12.28
CA TYR A 110 9.95 -9.11 -13.53
C TYR A 110 10.29 -10.57 -13.79
#